data_AF-A0A7S3E481-F1
#
_entry.id   AF-A0A7S3E481-F1
#
_cell.length_a   1.000
_cell.length_b   1.000
_cell.length_c   1.000
_cell.angle_alpha   90.00
_cell.angle_beta   90.00
_cell.angle_gamma   90.00
#
_symmetry.space_group_name_H-M   'P 1'
#
loop_
_entity.id
_entity.type
_entity.pdbx_description
1 polymer ?
#
loop_
_entity_poly.entity_id
_entity_poly.type
_entity_poly.pdbx_seq_one_letter_code
_entity_poly.pdbx_strand_id
1 'polypeptide(L)'
;GGPGAGGAGACPSCQATSANAMPRINNTGGAAPSSLSSHRQTSTIPIGPTDLPNHQEKGDANWKYPSPQMFYNAMKRKGWQPKEEDMDVVVAIHNTVNERCWHHIMSWEEMHK
;
A
#
# COMPACT_ATOMS: atom_id res chain seq x y z
N GLY A 1 24.23 -23.55 41.24
CA GLY A 1 24.10 -23.78 39.79
C GLY A 1 22.79 -23.18 39.33
N GLY A 2 22.81 -22.33 38.29
CA GLY A 2 21.62 -21.99 37.50
C GLY A 2 21.12 -23.21 36.71
N PRO A 3 19.96 -23.13 36.03
CA PRO A 3 19.74 -22.23 34.88
C PRO A 3 18.34 -21.55 34.95
N GLY A 4 17.86 -20.71 34.05
CA GLY A 4 18.24 -20.29 32.70
C GLY A 4 17.09 -19.45 32.13
N ALA A 5 17.43 -18.61 31.16
CA ALA A 5 16.59 -17.57 30.58
C ALA A 5 15.29 -18.09 29.93
N GLY A 6 14.19 -17.35 30.14
CA GLY A 6 12.97 -17.43 29.34
C GLY A 6 12.69 -16.06 28.74
N GLY A 7 13.37 -15.74 27.64
CA GLY A 7 13.06 -14.54 26.84
C GLY A 7 11.65 -14.65 26.31
N ALA A 8 10.74 -13.82 26.83
CA ALA A 8 9.43 -13.63 26.23
C ALA A 8 9.63 -13.01 24.85
N GLY A 9 9.56 -13.85 23.82
CA GLY A 9 9.58 -13.46 22.43
C GLY A 9 8.53 -12.37 22.21
N ALA A 10 9.00 -11.19 21.83
CA ALA A 10 8.16 -10.11 21.37
C ALA A 10 7.30 -10.63 20.20
N CYS A 11 5.99 -10.72 20.39
CA CYS A 11 5.03 -10.90 19.30
C CYS A 11 5.05 -9.61 18.46
N PRO A 12 5.59 -9.58 17.23
CA PRO A 12 5.50 -8.40 16.38
C PRO A 12 4.22 -8.54 15.54
N SER A 13 3.06 -8.64 16.21
CA SER A 13 1.78 -8.88 15.53
C SER A 13 0.66 -8.05 16.15
N CYS A 14 0.83 -6.73 16.20
CA CYS A 14 -0.29 -5.79 16.32
C CYS A 14 0.18 -4.34 16.18
N GLN A 15 0.59 -3.94 14.96
CA GLN A 15 0.54 -2.53 14.57
C GLN A 15 -0.14 -2.40 13.21
N ALA A 16 -1.40 -2.83 13.17
CA ALA A 16 -2.33 -2.54 12.09
C ALA A 16 -3.17 -1.33 12.50
N THR A 17 -2.67 -0.12 12.24
CA THR A 17 -3.45 1.12 12.39
C THR A 17 -3.33 1.95 11.12
N SER A 18 -4.21 1.62 10.18
CA SER A 18 -4.88 2.51 9.23
C SER A 18 -5.78 1.59 8.40
N ALA A 19 -6.98 2.04 8.02
CA ALA A 19 -8.08 1.21 7.51
C ALA A 19 -7.77 0.37 6.25
N ASN A 20 -6.56 0.44 5.71
CA ASN A 20 -6.02 -0.44 4.69
C ASN A 20 -4.77 -1.13 5.25
N ALA A 21 -4.89 -2.39 5.66
CA ALA A 21 -3.83 -3.25 6.21
C ALA A 21 -2.66 -3.49 5.21
N MET A 22 -1.94 -2.43 4.90
CA MET A 22 -0.75 -2.38 4.06
C MET A 22 0.45 -2.12 4.99
N PRO A 23 1.30 -3.12 5.23
CA PRO A 23 2.50 -2.93 6.04
C PRO A 23 3.51 -2.02 5.32
N ARG A 24 4.46 -1.45 6.08
CA ARG A 24 5.73 -0.98 5.51
C ARG A 24 6.43 -2.22 4.94
N ILE A 25 6.22 -2.53 3.66
CA ILE A 25 6.95 -3.61 3.02
C ILE A 25 8.35 -3.07 2.72
N ASN A 26 9.24 -3.20 3.70
CA ASN A 26 10.63 -3.44 3.35
C ASN A 26 10.64 -4.73 2.54
N ASN A 27 11.27 -4.72 1.37
CA ASN A 27 11.24 -5.79 0.37
C ASN A 27 11.91 -7.12 0.83
N THR A 28 11.96 -7.40 2.13
CA THR A 28 12.80 -8.42 2.77
C THR A 28 12.04 -9.38 3.69
N GLY A 29 10.73 -9.53 3.54
CA GLY A 29 9.90 -10.37 4.43
C GLY A 29 9.15 -11.51 3.73
N GLY A 30 9.84 -12.63 3.48
CA GLY A 30 9.24 -13.98 3.54
C GLY A 30 8.51 -14.55 2.32
N ALA A 31 8.31 -13.80 1.23
CA ALA A 31 7.91 -14.39 -0.06
C ALA A 31 9.11 -14.30 -1.01
N ALA A 32 9.37 -15.37 -1.76
CA ALA A 32 10.38 -15.39 -2.84
C ALA A 32 10.30 -14.09 -3.68
N PRO A 33 11.41 -13.59 -4.24
CA PRO A 33 11.37 -12.35 -5.02
C PRO A 33 10.35 -12.52 -6.14
N SER A 34 9.18 -11.89 -5.97
CA SER A 34 8.20 -11.80 -7.03
C SER A 34 8.87 -11.06 -8.19
N SER A 35 8.69 -11.54 -9.41
CA SER A 35 9.20 -10.87 -10.62
C SER A 35 8.63 -9.47 -10.83
N LEU A 36 7.60 -9.12 -10.04
CA LEU A 36 6.85 -7.88 -10.06
C LEU A 36 7.68 -6.67 -9.62
N SER A 37 7.45 -5.55 -10.31
CA SER A 37 8.05 -4.27 -9.98
C SER A 37 7.67 -3.78 -8.58
N SER A 38 8.66 -3.26 -7.85
CA SER A 38 8.49 -2.55 -6.59
C SER A 38 8.33 -1.03 -6.77
N HIS A 39 8.42 -0.53 -8.01
CA HIS A 39 8.30 0.88 -8.32
C HIS A 39 6.90 1.41 -7.98
N ARG A 40 6.83 2.60 -7.38
CA ARG A 40 5.59 3.27 -7.01
C ARG A 40 5.44 4.56 -7.81
N GLN A 41 4.24 4.76 -8.34
CA GLN A 41 3.88 5.97 -9.06
C GLN A 41 3.27 7.00 -8.11
N THR A 42 3.69 8.27 -8.23
CA THR A 42 3.06 9.40 -7.55
C THR A 42 1.82 9.85 -8.34
N SER A 43 0.71 10.04 -7.63
CA SER A 43 -0.57 10.52 -8.18
C SER A 43 -0.59 12.04 -8.35
N THR A 44 -1.61 12.56 -9.03
CA THR A 44 -1.91 14.00 -9.05
C THR A 44 -2.74 14.45 -7.85
N ILE A 45 -3.20 13.50 -7.01
CA ILE A 45 -4.12 13.74 -5.91
C ILE A 45 -3.36 14.29 -4.70
N PRO A 46 -3.66 15.50 -4.21
CA PRO A 46 -2.99 16.08 -3.05
C PRO A 46 -3.37 15.32 -1.78
N ILE A 47 -2.43 15.23 -0.84
CA ILE A 47 -2.67 14.67 0.49
C ILE A 47 -3.25 15.78 1.37
N GLY A 48 -4.37 15.47 2.05
CA GLY A 48 -4.93 16.34 3.08
C GLY A 48 -4.11 16.38 4.38
N PRO A 49 -4.47 17.22 5.35
CA PRO A 49 -3.70 17.42 6.59
C PRO A 49 -3.81 16.27 7.62
N THR A 50 -4.32 15.11 7.21
CA THR A 50 -4.68 13.99 8.09
C THR A 50 -3.54 12.98 8.31
N ASP A 51 -3.75 12.06 9.27
CA ASP A 51 -2.85 10.95 9.55
C ASP A 51 -2.56 10.13 8.28
N LEU A 52 -1.28 10.05 7.93
CA LEU A 52 -0.79 9.30 6.78
C LEU A 52 -0.76 7.81 7.09
N PRO A 53 -1.21 6.95 6.16
CA PRO A 53 -1.06 5.51 6.32
C PRO A 53 0.42 5.11 6.26
N ASN A 54 0.76 4.00 6.90
CA ASN A 54 2.15 3.54 7.11
C ASN A 54 3.03 3.42 5.85
N HIS A 55 2.42 3.27 4.67
CA HIS A 55 3.11 3.13 3.38
C HIS A 55 3.32 4.47 2.65
N GLN A 56 2.89 5.59 3.26
CA GLN A 56 3.14 6.94 2.78
C GLN A 56 4.18 7.60 3.69
N GLU A 57 5.13 8.32 3.08
CA GLU A 57 6.16 9.01 3.86
C GLU A 57 5.67 10.38 4.30
N LYS A 58 6.08 10.79 5.50
CA LYS A 58 5.74 12.11 6.03
C LYS A 58 6.45 13.18 5.19
N GLY A 59 5.67 14.10 4.61
CA GLY A 59 6.18 15.16 3.74
C GLY A 59 5.91 14.94 2.24
N ASP A 60 5.32 13.81 1.85
CA ASP A 60 4.80 13.66 0.50
C ASP A 60 3.63 14.65 0.26
N ALA A 61 3.68 15.40 -0.84
CA ALA A 61 2.63 16.35 -1.22
C ALA A 61 1.41 15.66 -1.87
N ASN A 62 1.65 14.55 -2.56
CA ASN A 62 0.65 13.79 -3.30
C ASN A 62 0.68 12.31 -2.89
N TRP A 63 -0.45 11.63 -3.05
CA TRP A 63 -0.56 10.21 -2.77
C TRP A 63 0.37 9.40 -3.68
N LYS A 64 1.03 8.37 -3.16
CA LYS A 64 1.77 7.41 -3.97
C LYS A 64 0.98 6.11 -4.04
N TYR A 65 0.73 5.63 -5.25
CA TYR A 65 0.03 4.36 -5.45
C TYR A 65 0.89 3.16 -5.00
N PRO A 66 0.28 2.04 -4.63
CA PRO A 66 1.01 0.81 -4.35
C PRO A 66 1.70 0.30 -5.63
N SER A 67 2.85 -0.35 -5.47
CA SER A 67 3.51 -1.04 -6.59
C SER A 67 2.77 -2.33 -6.97
N PRO A 68 2.99 -2.88 -8.18
CA PRO A 68 2.48 -4.19 -8.58
C PRO A 68 2.73 -5.28 -7.53
N GLN A 69 3.95 -5.33 -6.98
CA GLN A 69 4.29 -6.26 -5.91
C GLN A 69 3.47 -6.04 -4.63
N MET A 70 3.29 -4.79 -4.19
CA MET A 70 2.48 -4.48 -3.00
C MET A 70 1.01 -4.89 -3.21
N PHE A 71 0.48 -4.63 -4.39
CA PHE A 71 -0.91 -4.94 -4.75
C PHE A 71 -1.14 -6.46 -4.82
N TYR A 72 -0.24 -7.19 -5.47
CA TYR A 72 -0.23 -8.66 -5.50
C TYR A 72 -0.22 -9.26 -4.08
N ASN A 73 0.70 -8.81 -3.23
CA ASN A 73 0.81 -9.27 -1.85
C ASN A 73 -0.46 -8.97 -1.04
N ALA A 74 -1.07 -7.80 -1.26
CA ALA A 74 -2.33 -7.44 -0.60
C ALA A 74 -3.48 -8.37 -1.02
N MET A 75 -3.57 -8.74 -2.30
CA MET A 75 -4.55 -9.70 -2.80
C MET A 75 -4.32 -11.11 -2.25
N LYS A 76 -3.07 -11.60 -2.21
CA LYS A 76 -2.72 -12.90 -1.63
C LYS A 76 -3.09 -12.99 -0.14
N ARG A 77 -2.83 -11.93 0.65
CA ARG A 77 -3.25 -11.86 2.07
C ARG A 77 -4.76 -11.96 2.25
N LYS A 78 -5.53 -11.48 1.27
CA LYS A 78 -7.00 -11.56 1.25
C LYS A 78 -7.54 -12.91 0.75
N GLY A 79 -6.66 -13.89 0.50
CA GLY A 79 -7.06 -15.23 0.04
C GLY A 79 -7.29 -15.34 -1.47
N TRP A 80 -7.00 -14.29 -2.24
CA TRP A 80 -7.11 -14.33 -3.70
C TRP A 80 -5.90 -15.04 -4.31
N GLN A 81 -6.08 -15.56 -5.53
CA GLN A 81 -5.02 -16.15 -6.34
C GLN A 81 -4.76 -15.30 -7.60
N PRO A 82 -4.23 -14.08 -7.46
CA PRO A 82 -3.87 -13.25 -8.60
C PRO A 82 -2.72 -13.88 -9.39
N LYS A 83 -2.66 -13.59 -10.70
CA LYS A 83 -1.52 -13.94 -11.55
C LYS A 83 -0.54 -12.78 -11.62
N GLU A 84 0.75 -13.06 -11.59
CA GLU A 84 1.78 -12.00 -11.67
C GLU A 84 1.72 -11.24 -13.01
N GLU A 85 1.47 -11.94 -14.12
CA GLU A 85 1.38 -11.36 -15.47
C GLU A 85 0.30 -10.26 -15.61
N ASP A 86 -0.76 -10.33 -14.80
CA ASP A 86 -1.86 -9.38 -14.86
C ASP A 86 -1.59 -8.10 -14.02
N MET A 87 -0.59 -8.11 -13.15
CA MET A 87 -0.45 -7.08 -12.11
C MET A 87 -0.14 -5.70 -12.66
N ASP A 88 0.67 -5.62 -13.72
CA ASP A 88 0.99 -4.34 -14.34
C ASP A 88 -0.26 -3.68 -14.93
N VAL A 89 -1.11 -4.46 -15.63
CA VAL A 89 -2.36 -3.97 -16.22
C VAL A 89 -3.37 -3.60 -15.14
N VAL A 90 -3.54 -4.45 -14.13
CA VAL A 90 -4.49 -4.21 -13.03
C VAL A 90 -4.14 -2.93 -12.27
N VAL A 91 -2.86 -2.73 -11.93
CA VAL A 91 -2.42 -1.52 -11.23
C VAL A 91 -2.54 -0.28 -12.11
N ALA A 92 -2.21 -0.37 -13.41
CA ALA A 92 -2.39 0.74 -14.33
C ALA A 92 -3.87 1.17 -14.46
N ILE A 93 -4.79 0.21 -14.54
CA ILE A 93 -6.24 0.48 -14.56
C ILE A 93 -6.66 1.13 -13.24
N HIS A 94 -6.24 0.60 -12.09
CA HIS A 94 -6.58 1.16 -10.78
C HIS A 94 -6.15 2.62 -10.66
N ASN A 95 -4.90 2.92 -11.03
CA ASN A 95 -4.35 4.28 -10.98
C ASN A 95 -5.15 5.19 -11.92
N THR A 96 -5.42 4.75 -13.15
CA THR A 96 -6.18 5.53 -14.14
C THR A 96 -7.60 5.84 -13.66
N VAL A 97 -8.29 4.85 -13.07
CA VAL A 97 -9.65 5.03 -12.54
C VAL A 97 -9.62 6.03 -11.39
N ASN A 98 -8.68 5.91 -10.46
CA ASN A 98 -8.57 6.85 -9.33
C ASN A 98 -8.30 8.28 -9.80
N GLU A 99 -7.38 8.46 -10.76
CA GLU A 99 -7.08 9.78 -11.32
C GLU A 99 -8.33 10.37 -11.98
N ARG A 100 -9.05 9.61 -12.81
CA ARG A 100 -10.30 10.10 -13.43
C ARG A 100 -11.36 10.47 -12.41
N CYS A 101 -11.55 9.63 -11.39
CA CYS A 101 -12.47 9.93 -10.29
C CYS A 101 -12.10 11.24 -9.59
N TRP A 102 -10.81 11.48 -9.34
CA TRP A 102 -10.36 12.73 -8.75
C TRP A 102 -10.70 13.94 -9.61
N HIS A 103 -10.45 13.87 -10.92
CA HIS A 103 -10.81 14.96 -11.84
C HIS A 103 -12.32 15.22 -11.83
N HIS A 104 -13.15 14.17 -11.81
CA HIS A 104 -14.60 14.31 -11.72
C HIS A 104 -15.04 14.96 -10.40
N ILE A 105 -14.43 14.59 -9.27
CA ILE A 105 -14.72 15.22 -7.97
C ILE A 105 -14.38 16.71 -8.03
N MET A 106 -13.20 17.07 -8.55
CA MET A 106 -12.80 18.47 -8.69
C MET A 106 -13.76 19.27 -9.57
N SER A 107 -14.15 18.74 -10.72
CA SER A 107 -15.15 19.38 -11.59
C SER A 107 -16.51 19.51 -10.89
N TRP A 108 -16.94 18.48 -10.14
CA TRP A 108 -18.19 18.51 -9.41
C TRP A 108 -18.17 19.56 -8.29
N GLU A 109 -17.10 19.64 -7.50
CA GLU A 109 -16.93 20.64 -6.45
C GLU A 109 -16.90 22.05 -7.02
N GLU A 110 -16.26 22.27 -8.18
CA GLU A 110 -16.25 23.57 -8.85
C GLU A 110 -17.64 24.02 -9.30
N MET A 111 -18.48 23.12 -9.79
CA MET A 111 -19.85 23.42 -10.19
C MET A 111 -20.80 23.73 -9.02
N HIS A 112 -20.46 23.29 -7.81
CA HIS A 112 -21.30 23.43 -6.61
C HIS A 112 -20.69 24.37 -5.57
N LYS A 113 -19.77 25.24 -5.99
CA LYS A 113 -19.29 26.36 -5.18
C LYS A 113 -20.32 27.47 -5.05
#